data_AF-X1SL07-F1
#
_entry.id   AF-X1SL07-F1
#
_cell.length_a   1.000
_cell.length_b   1.000
_cell.length_c   1.000
_cell.angle_alpha   90.00
_cell.angle_beta   90.00
_cell.angle_gamma   90.00
#
_symmetry.space_group_name_H-M   'P 1'
#
loop_
_entity.id
_entity.type
_entity.pdbx_description
1 polymer ?
#
loop_
_entity_poly.entity_id
_entity_poly.type
_entity_poly.pdbx_seq_one_letter_code
_entity_poly.pdbx_strand_id
1 'polypeptide(L)'
;ADKFKDYHPITGTAPGRAEIELFLGENRNEEAEFIAGRVRDFLSAGYKHRDIVVLFRGVKNAIEYEEALKRLNISTVTVGGAGFYEQREIKDILAMLFVIDNPHSEKELVRTLRSPAFGVRNSELAGLAALREKGETLFNAVCRIDNRKILKAKAFIEHFRKVKNNLSLAELINEMLVKSGLIYWAVSKTGGRNSRQMSNLNKFVQLARKFESRNIFTALSDFSDYLRQLDEMDVVEPEARPRAEGVVNLMSIHQAKGLEFPVVFVSNVAVQNFPGRKGMDKFHFTKERGLIINDDDKNSAYSRLLKDKLYLQ
;
A
#
# COMPACT_ATOMS: atom_id res chain seq x y z
N ALA A 1 14.50 4.55 -30.72
CA ALA A 1 13.95 3.41 -31.48
C ALA A 1 13.11 2.59 -30.52
N ASP A 2 11.94 2.11 -30.94
CA ASP A 2 11.05 1.34 -30.07
C ASP A 2 11.70 -0.02 -29.77
N LYS A 3 12.12 -0.22 -28.51
CA LYS A 3 12.85 -1.42 -28.06
C LYS A 3 12.04 -2.69 -28.31
N PHE A 4 10.71 -2.58 -28.39
CA PHE A 4 9.79 -3.71 -28.47
C PHE A 4 9.15 -3.87 -29.85
N LYS A 5 9.66 -3.18 -30.89
CA LYS A 5 9.06 -3.21 -32.23
C LYS A 5 8.92 -4.62 -32.82
N ASP A 6 9.85 -5.51 -32.51
CA ASP A 6 9.88 -6.90 -32.99
C ASP A 6 9.37 -7.90 -31.94
N TYR A 7 8.83 -7.41 -30.81
CA TYR A 7 8.27 -8.27 -29.78
C TYR A 7 6.85 -8.72 -30.15
N HIS A 8 6.61 -10.03 -30.08
CA HIS A 8 5.28 -10.61 -30.30
C HIS A 8 4.72 -11.12 -28.97
N PRO A 9 3.76 -10.41 -28.35
CA PRO A 9 3.13 -10.87 -27.12
C PRO A 9 2.39 -12.18 -27.36
N ILE A 10 2.29 -13.00 -26.31
CA ILE A 10 1.45 -14.19 -26.37
C ILE A 10 0.01 -13.71 -26.31
N THR A 11 -0.77 -13.97 -27.36
CA THR A 11 -2.15 -13.53 -27.48
C THR A 11 -3.14 -14.64 -27.20
N GLY A 12 -4.30 -14.28 -26.65
CA GLY A 12 -5.46 -15.16 -26.54
C GLY A 12 -6.77 -14.40 -26.41
N THR A 13 -7.89 -15.11 -26.45
CA THR A 13 -9.23 -14.50 -26.42
C THR A 13 -10.01 -14.97 -25.20
N ALA A 14 -10.51 -14.04 -24.37
CA ALA A 14 -11.38 -14.38 -23.24
C ALA A 14 -12.86 -14.47 -23.65
N PRO A 15 -13.72 -15.16 -22.85
CA PRO A 15 -15.17 -15.12 -23.02
C PRO A 15 -15.65 -13.66 -23.10
N GLY A 16 -16.29 -13.28 -24.21
CA GLY A 16 -16.67 -11.88 -24.49
C GLY A 16 -15.81 -11.16 -25.54
N ARG A 17 -14.86 -11.86 -26.21
CA ARG A 17 -13.99 -11.34 -27.29
C ARG A 17 -12.95 -10.31 -26.85
N ALA A 18 -12.65 -10.21 -25.56
CA ALA A 18 -11.52 -9.42 -25.11
C ALA A 18 -10.21 -10.08 -25.57
N GLU A 19 -9.37 -9.32 -26.27
CA GLU A 19 -8.01 -9.72 -26.61
C GLU A 19 -7.12 -9.56 -25.38
N ILE A 20 -6.40 -10.63 -25.04
CA ILE A 20 -5.47 -10.64 -23.91
C ILE A 20 -4.08 -10.86 -24.47
N GLU A 21 -3.20 -9.91 -24.19
CA GLU A 21 -1.76 -9.97 -24.48
C GLU A 21 -0.99 -10.25 -23.19
N LEU A 22 -0.04 -11.19 -23.23
CA LEU A 22 0.90 -11.44 -22.16
C LEU A 22 2.31 -10.99 -22.58
N PHE A 23 2.90 -10.12 -21.76
CA PHE A 23 4.29 -9.68 -21.85
C PHE A 23 5.12 -10.30 -20.73
N LEU A 24 6.30 -10.82 -21.07
CA LEU A 24 7.28 -11.33 -20.11
C LEU A 24 8.55 -10.50 -20.22
N GLY A 25 8.74 -9.57 -19.28
CA GLY A 25 9.96 -8.78 -19.16
C GLY A 25 10.98 -9.43 -18.24
N GLU A 26 12.26 -9.12 -18.42
CA GLU A 26 13.34 -9.60 -17.55
C GLU A 26 13.31 -8.95 -16.17
N ASN A 27 12.78 -7.72 -16.08
CA ASN A 27 12.65 -6.95 -14.85
C ASN A 27 11.49 -5.94 -14.92
N ARG A 28 11.19 -5.32 -13.77
CA ARG A 28 10.09 -4.36 -13.62
C ARG A 28 10.25 -3.10 -14.48
N ASN A 29 11.47 -2.63 -14.71
CA ASN A 29 11.69 -1.45 -15.56
C ASN A 29 11.34 -1.75 -17.01
N GLU A 30 11.70 -2.94 -17.50
CA GLU A 30 11.35 -3.38 -18.85
C GLU A 30 9.83 -3.56 -19.01
N GLU A 31 9.16 -4.16 -18.02
CA GLU A 31 7.70 -4.22 -17.97
C GLU A 31 7.06 -2.82 -18.00
N ALA A 32 7.56 -1.88 -17.20
CA ALA A 32 7.08 -0.51 -17.15
C ALA A 32 7.27 0.22 -18.50
N GLU A 33 8.42 0.04 -19.15
CA GLU A 33 8.70 0.61 -20.48
C GLU A 33 7.79 0.02 -21.56
N PHE A 34 7.56 -1.30 -21.52
CA PHE A 34 6.64 -1.96 -22.43
C PHE A 34 5.21 -1.42 -22.27
N ILE A 35 4.70 -1.37 -21.03
CA ILE A 35 3.36 -0.83 -20.75
C ILE A 35 3.28 0.62 -21.21
N ALA A 36 4.27 1.46 -20.90
CA ALA A 36 4.26 2.86 -21.33
C ALA A 36 4.22 3.01 -22.86
N GLY A 37 4.96 2.18 -23.59
CA GLY A 37 4.91 2.10 -25.05
C GLY A 37 3.52 1.72 -25.56
N ARG A 38 2.91 0.66 -25.01
CA ARG A 38 1.55 0.24 -25.40
C ARG A 38 0.50 1.29 -25.08
N VAL A 39 0.58 1.96 -23.94
CA VAL A 39 -0.31 3.09 -23.60
C VAL A 39 -0.21 4.19 -24.65
N ARG A 40 1.02 4.57 -25.06
CA ARG A 40 1.24 5.54 -26.15
C ARG A 40 0.60 5.08 -27.46
N ASP A 41 0.73 3.81 -27.80
CA ASP A 41 0.16 3.25 -29.03
C ASP A 41 -1.37 3.31 -29.03
N PHE A 42 -2.02 2.93 -27.91
CA PHE A 42 -3.48 3.04 -27.77
C PHE A 42 -3.96 4.49 -27.83
N LEU A 43 -3.26 5.42 -27.17
CA LEU A 43 -3.57 6.86 -27.28
C LEU A 43 -3.44 7.34 -28.74
N SER A 44 -2.42 6.88 -29.45
CA SER A 44 -2.21 7.21 -30.88
C SER A 44 -3.27 6.60 -31.78
N ALA A 45 -3.85 5.46 -31.39
CA ALA A 45 -4.98 4.82 -32.06
C ALA A 45 -6.35 5.47 -31.76
N GLY A 46 -6.38 6.53 -30.93
CA GLY A 46 -7.59 7.32 -30.66
C GLY A 46 -8.31 7.00 -29.35
N TYR A 47 -7.78 6.09 -28.52
CA TYR A 47 -8.31 5.88 -27.17
C TYR A 47 -8.07 7.12 -26.31
N LYS A 48 -9.00 7.41 -25.38
CA LYS A 48 -8.83 8.51 -24.43
C LYS A 48 -8.06 8.02 -23.22
N HIS A 49 -7.34 8.93 -22.56
CA HIS A 49 -6.59 8.62 -21.34
C HIS A 49 -7.45 7.93 -20.25
N ARG A 50 -8.73 8.32 -20.14
CA ARG A 50 -9.70 7.73 -19.20
C ARG A 50 -10.11 6.30 -19.54
N ASP A 51 -9.89 5.87 -20.78
CA ASP A 51 -10.25 4.52 -21.26
C ASP A 51 -9.16 3.49 -20.90
N ILE A 52 -8.00 3.98 -20.43
CA ILE A 52 -6.82 3.19 -20.12
C ILE A 52 -6.58 3.21 -18.61
N VAL A 53 -6.36 2.02 -18.04
CA VAL A 53 -5.94 1.86 -16.64
C VAL A 53 -4.74 0.93 -16.54
N VAL A 54 -3.81 1.26 -15.65
CA VAL A 54 -2.75 0.35 -15.20
C VAL A 54 -3.06 -0.06 -13.77
N LEU A 55 -3.30 -1.36 -13.61
CA LEU A 55 -3.65 -1.99 -12.35
C LEU A 55 -2.42 -2.58 -11.69
N PHE A 56 -2.29 -2.28 -10.41
CA PHE A 56 -1.25 -2.82 -9.54
C PHE A 56 -1.90 -3.67 -8.46
N ARG A 57 -1.18 -4.65 -7.93
CA ARG A 57 -1.60 -5.23 -6.65
C ARG A 57 -1.59 -4.20 -5.52
N GLY A 58 -0.51 -3.43 -5.48
CA GLY A 58 -0.29 -2.35 -4.54
C GLY A 58 0.33 -1.15 -5.25
N VAL A 59 -0.13 0.04 -4.90
CA VAL A 59 0.20 1.31 -5.57
C VAL A 59 1.68 1.69 -5.40
N LYS A 60 2.37 1.12 -4.39
CA LYS A 60 3.82 1.23 -4.18
C LYS A 60 4.65 0.80 -5.40
N ASN A 61 4.11 -0.13 -6.20
CA ASN A 61 4.76 -0.61 -7.40
C ASN A 61 4.50 0.27 -8.63
N ALA A 62 3.75 1.36 -8.50
CA ALA A 62 3.40 2.23 -9.61
C ALA A 62 4.50 3.24 -9.97
N ILE A 63 5.52 3.43 -9.10
CA ILE A 63 6.55 4.46 -9.26
C ILE A 63 7.30 4.28 -10.58
N GLU A 64 7.81 3.07 -10.84
CA GLU A 64 8.58 2.77 -12.05
C GLU A 64 7.74 2.96 -13.33
N TYR A 65 6.42 2.74 -13.24
CA TYR A 65 5.46 2.90 -14.33
C TYR A 65 5.08 4.35 -14.57
N GLU A 66 4.88 5.12 -13.50
CA GLU A 66 4.67 6.56 -13.55
C GLU A 66 5.88 7.25 -14.19
N GLU A 67 7.10 6.85 -13.82
CA GLU A 67 8.33 7.35 -14.44
C GLU A 67 8.42 6.99 -15.93
N ALA A 68 8.11 5.75 -16.32
CA ALA A 68 8.11 5.32 -17.72
C ALA A 68 7.08 6.07 -18.57
N LEU A 69 5.85 6.23 -18.07
CA LEU A 69 4.79 7.00 -18.74
C LEU A 69 5.16 8.49 -18.85
N LYS A 70 5.75 9.05 -17.79
CA LYS A 70 6.24 10.44 -17.78
C LYS A 70 7.35 10.67 -18.81
N ARG A 71 8.27 9.71 -19.02
CA ARG A 71 9.29 9.80 -20.08
C ARG A 71 8.69 9.92 -21.48
N LEU A 72 7.47 9.43 -21.68
CA LEU A 72 6.71 9.54 -22.93
C LEU A 72 5.72 10.71 -22.94
N ASN A 73 5.81 11.64 -21.99
CA ASN A 73 4.90 12.78 -21.80
C ASN A 73 3.43 12.37 -21.58
N ILE A 74 3.18 11.18 -21.03
CA ILE A 74 1.85 10.73 -20.68
C ILE A 74 1.58 11.10 -19.22
N SER A 75 0.57 11.95 -19.00
CA SER A 75 0.16 12.35 -17.65
C SER A 75 -0.58 11.21 -16.96
N THR A 76 -0.26 10.96 -15.69
CA THR A 76 -0.88 9.91 -14.88
C THR A 76 -1.52 10.50 -13.63
N VAL A 77 -2.54 9.82 -13.13
CA VAL A 77 -3.07 10.06 -11.79
C VAL A 77 -3.03 8.76 -11.00
N THR A 78 -2.29 8.79 -9.91
CA THR A 78 -2.29 7.70 -8.94
C THR A 78 -3.49 7.86 -8.01
N VAL A 79 -4.53 7.07 -8.27
CA VAL A 79 -5.73 7.03 -7.44
C VAL A 79 -5.34 6.42 -6.12
N GLY A 80 -5.46 7.20 -5.04
CA GLY A 80 -5.01 6.78 -3.71
C GLY A 80 -3.55 7.11 -3.39
N GLY A 81 -2.95 8.10 -4.05
CA GLY A 81 -1.76 8.82 -3.59
C GLY A 81 -0.60 7.94 -3.10
N ALA A 82 0.29 7.56 -4.03
CA ALA A 82 1.52 6.87 -3.70
C ALA A 82 2.28 7.57 -2.57
N GLY A 83 2.73 6.78 -1.60
CA GLY A 83 3.57 7.24 -0.52
C GLY A 83 2.85 7.97 0.62
N PHE A 84 1.52 7.86 0.76
CA PHE A 84 0.83 8.31 1.97
C PHE A 84 1.37 7.61 3.22
N TYR A 85 1.50 6.29 3.18
CA TYR A 85 2.11 5.51 4.27
C TYR A 85 3.62 5.72 4.38
N GLU A 86 4.25 6.33 3.38
CA GLU A 86 5.65 6.73 3.41
C GLU A 86 5.89 8.08 4.10
N GLN A 87 4.85 8.90 4.27
CA GLN A 87 4.96 10.21 4.90
C GLN A 87 5.40 10.06 6.36
N ARG A 88 6.28 10.98 6.80
CA ARG A 88 6.92 10.90 8.11
C ARG A 88 5.88 10.87 9.24
N GLU A 89 4.92 11.77 9.20
CA GLU A 89 3.84 11.88 10.18
C GLU A 89 2.94 10.66 10.22
N ILE A 90 2.66 10.04 9.07
CA ILE A 90 1.86 8.82 8.97
C ILE A 90 2.61 7.64 9.58
N LYS A 91 3.88 7.47 9.22
CA LYS A 91 4.71 6.42 9.83
C LYS A 91 4.90 6.62 11.35
N ASP A 92 4.99 7.87 11.81
CA ASP A 92 5.14 8.17 13.24
C ASP A 92 3.87 7.80 14.02
N ILE A 93 2.68 8.18 13.54
CA ILE A 93 1.42 7.79 14.20
C ILE A 93 1.15 6.28 14.09
N LEU A 94 1.48 5.63 12.96
CA LEU A 94 1.38 4.18 12.80
C LEU A 94 2.25 3.43 13.80
N ALA A 95 3.50 3.85 13.96
CA ALA A 95 4.39 3.24 14.94
C ALA A 95 3.86 3.38 16.36
N MET A 96 3.30 4.53 16.73
CA MET A 96 2.68 4.71 18.05
C MET A 96 1.48 3.76 18.23
N LEU A 97 0.62 3.66 17.21
CA LEU A 97 -0.55 2.79 17.19
C LEU A 97 -0.15 1.32 17.39
N PHE A 98 0.82 0.85 16.61
CA PHE A 98 1.30 -0.53 16.65
C PHE A 98 2.03 -0.86 17.95
N VAL A 99 2.71 0.10 18.59
CA VAL A 99 3.31 -0.10 19.93
C VAL A 99 2.26 -0.15 21.03
N ILE A 100 1.20 0.67 20.92
CA ILE A 100 0.06 0.61 21.84
C ILE A 100 -0.65 -0.73 21.69
N ASP A 101 -0.76 -1.25 20.47
CA ASP A 101 -1.33 -2.56 20.25
C ASP A 101 -0.42 -3.67 20.81
N ASN A 102 0.82 -3.73 20.32
CA ASN A 102 1.87 -4.66 20.73
C ASN A 102 3.18 -3.92 21.11
N PRO A 103 3.50 -3.80 22.42
CA PRO A 103 4.67 -3.05 22.90
C PRO A 103 5.98 -3.78 22.63
N HIS A 104 5.94 -5.08 22.32
CA HIS A 104 7.11 -5.87 22.00
C HIS A 104 7.55 -5.72 20.53
N SER A 105 6.84 -4.90 19.73
CA SER A 105 7.21 -4.59 18.36
C SER A 105 8.42 -3.63 18.33
N GLU A 106 9.63 -4.18 18.26
CA GLU A 106 10.87 -3.41 18.44
C GLU A 106 11.04 -2.29 17.40
N LYS A 107 10.72 -2.58 16.13
CA LYS A 107 10.82 -1.61 15.02
C LYS A 107 9.94 -0.38 15.29
N GLU A 108 8.71 -0.61 15.71
CA GLU A 108 7.72 0.43 15.98
C GLU A 108 8.03 1.17 17.29
N LEU A 109 8.57 0.48 18.31
CA LEU A 109 9.04 1.11 19.54
C LEU A 109 10.21 2.06 19.25
N VAL A 110 11.22 1.61 18.50
CA VAL A 110 12.36 2.43 18.09
C VAL A 110 11.88 3.66 17.30
N ARG A 111 10.96 3.48 16.36
CA ARG A 111 10.40 4.61 15.61
C ARG A 111 9.64 5.59 16.51
N THR A 112 8.79 5.07 17.39
CA THR A 112 8.04 5.87 18.35
C THR A 112 8.99 6.74 19.17
N LEU A 113 10.02 6.15 19.79
CA LEU A 113 11.02 6.87 20.59
C LEU A 113 11.77 7.95 19.80
N ARG A 114 12.07 7.71 18.51
CA ARG A 114 12.76 8.67 17.63
C ARG A 114 11.86 9.78 17.08
N SER A 115 10.55 9.61 17.16
CA SER A 115 9.60 10.57 16.61
C SER A 115 9.76 11.96 17.26
N PRO A 116 9.30 13.04 16.61
CA PRO A 116 9.31 14.38 17.18
C PRO A 116 8.64 14.50 18.56
N ALA A 117 7.76 13.56 18.93
CA ALA A 117 7.06 13.55 20.22
C ALA A 117 7.98 13.28 21.43
N PHE A 118 9.04 12.48 21.24
CA PHE A 118 9.94 12.03 22.32
C PHE A 118 11.41 12.36 22.05
N GLY A 119 11.86 12.38 20.78
CA GLY A 119 13.17 12.89 20.40
C GLY A 119 14.37 12.11 20.96
N VAL A 120 14.24 10.79 21.12
CA VAL A 120 15.35 9.92 21.54
C VAL A 120 16.32 9.73 20.37
N ARG A 121 17.61 10.02 20.59
CA ARG A 121 18.65 9.93 19.54
C ARG A 121 19.10 8.49 19.32
N ASN A 122 19.74 8.24 18.17
CA ASN A 122 20.30 6.92 17.85
C ASN A 122 21.37 6.48 18.87
N SER A 123 22.20 7.40 19.37
CA SER A 123 23.18 7.11 20.41
C SER A 123 22.53 6.72 21.74
N GLU A 124 21.42 7.38 22.10
CA GLU A 124 20.64 7.04 23.29
C GLU A 124 20.05 5.62 23.13
N LEU A 125 19.45 5.31 21.98
CA LEU A 125 18.92 3.97 21.66
C LEU A 125 19.98 2.86 21.66
N ALA A 126 21.16 3.13 21.09
CA ALA A 126 22.28 2.18 21.11
C ALA A 126 22.71 1.87 22.54
N GLY A 127 22.74 2.88 23.41
CA GLY A 127 22.94 2.71 24.84
C GLY A 127 21.88 1.81 25.48
N LEU A 128 20.59 2.00 25.17
CA LEU A 128 19.52 1.14 25.71
C LEU A 128 19.69 -0.31 25.24
N ALA A 129 20.05 -0.52 23.97
CA ALA A 129 20.25 -1.84 23.41
C ALA A 129 21.46 -2.57 24.03
N ALA A 130 22.51 -1.82 24.42
CA ALA A 130 23.68 -2.39 25.09
C ALA A 130 23.40 -2.81 26.54
N LEU A 131 22.40 -2.21 27.19
CA LEU A 131 21.96 -2.56 28.56
C LEU A 131 21.00 -3.75 28.60
N ARG A 132 20.62 -4.29 27.43
CA ARG A 132 19.67 -5.39 27.30
C ARG A 132 20.28 -6.69 27.83
N GLU A 133 19.56 -7.34 28.73
CA GLU A 133 19.94 -8.66 29.21
C GLU A 133 19.65 -9.73 28.14
N LYS A 134 20.37 -10.86 28.20
CA LYS A 134 20.19 -11.94 27.22
C LYS A 134 18.75 -12.46 27.26
N GLY A 135 18.04 -12.33 26.13
CA GLY A 135 16.63 -12.77 26.01
C GLY A 135 15.59 -11.76 26.49
N GLU A 136 16.00 -10.61 27.03
CA GLU A 136 15.08 -9.53 27.39
C GLU A 136 14.49 -8.89 26.13
N THR A 137 13.30 -8.27 26.16
CA THR A 137 12.79 -7.46 25.03
C THR A 137 13.27 -6.02 25.11
N LEU A 138 13.37 -5.31 23.97
CA LEU A 138 13.73 -3.89 24.00
C LEU A 138 12.76 -3.06 24.87
N PHE A 139 11.47 -3.41 24.88
CA PHE A 139 10.47 -2.73 25.71
C PHE A 139 10.82 -2.82 27.20
N ASN A 140 11.18 -4.01 27.69
CA ASN A 140 11.56 -4.20 29.09
C ASN A 140 12.85 -3.44 29.43
N ALA A 141 13.85 -3.46 28.55
CA ALA A 141 15.09 -2.69 28.73
C ALA A 141 14.80 -1.18 28.83
N VAL A 142 13.94 -0.65 27.95
CA VAL A 142 13.47 0.74 27.97
C VAL A 142 12.75 1.07 29.28
N CYS A 143 11.94 0.15 29.82
CA CYS A 143 11.22 0.35 31.07
C CYS A 143 12.10 0.47 32.33
N ARG A 144 13.36 0.00 32.28
CA ARG A 144 14.34 0.11 33.38
C ARG A 144 15.07 1.45 33.41
N ILE A 145 14.92 2.27 32.38
CA ILE A 145 15.77 3.44 32.15
C ILE A 145 15.08 4.71 32.64
N ASP A 146 15.70 5.35 33.63
CA ASP A 146 15.25 6.60 34.19
C ASP A 146 15.80 7.80 33.40
N ASN A 147 15.20 8.01 32.22
CA ASN A 147 15.49 9.16 31.36
C ASN A 147 14.18 9.89 31.06
N ARG A 148 14.17 11.22 31.19
CA ARG A 148 12.95 12.04 31.01
C ARG A 148 12.20 11.77 29.70
N LYS A 149 12.91 11.57 28.57
CA LYS A 149 12.27 11.27 27.26
C LYS A 149 11.65 9.88 27.25
N ILE A 150 12.35 8.91 27.83
CA ILE A 150 11.92 7.52 27.95
C ILE A 150 10.71 7.41 28.89
N LEU A 151 10.74 8.06 30.05
CA LEU A 151 9.61 8.13 30.97
C LEU A 151 8.37 8.73 30.31
N LYS A 152 8.52 9.80 29.53
CA LYS A 152 7.42 10.40 28.76
C LYS A 152 6.82 9.41 27.76
N ALA A 153 7.66 8.66 27.05
CA ALA A 153 7.21 7.63 26.10
C ALA A 153 6.51 6.46 26.79
N LYS A 154 7.07 5.97 27.90
CA LYS A 154 6.47 4.91 28.72
C LYS A 154 5.09 5.33 29.22
N ALA A 155 4.97 6.52 29.81
CA ALA A 155 3.70 7.05 30.30
C ALA A 155 2.67 7.19 29.18
N PHE A 156 3.08 7.63 28.00
CA PHE A 156 2.22 7.70 26.82
C PHE A 156 1.69 6.32 26.40
N ILE A 157 2.60 5.33 26.24
CA ILE A 157 2.24 3.96 25.82
C ILE A 157 1.31 3.32 26.85
N GLU A 158 1.66 3.37 28.15
CA GLU A 158 0.86 2.80 29.23
C GLU A 158 -0.51 3.43 29.34
N HIS A 159 -0.61 4.75 29.17
CA HIS A 159 -1.88 5.46 29.17
C HIS A 159 -2.80 4.96 28.05
N PHE A 160 -2.31 4.96 26.80
CA PHE A 160 -3.13 4.56 25.66
C PHE A 160 -3.45 3.07 25.64
N ARG A 161 -2.58 2.21 26.18
CA ARG A 161 -2.88 0.79 26.40
C ARG A 161 -4.05 0.57 27.36
N LYS A 162 -4.24 1.44 28.35
CA LYS A 162 -5.36 1.37 29.29
C LYS A 162 -6.67 1.86 28.69
N VAL A 163 -6.63 2.86 27.82
CA VAL A 163 -7.85 3.48 27.27
C VAL A 163 -8.25 2.98 25.88
N LYS A 164 -7.38 2.24 25.16
CA LYS A 164 -7.63 1.83 23.76
C LYS A 164 -8.92 1.04 23.53
N ASN A 165 -9.43 0.35 24.55
CA ASN A 165 -10.67 -0.44 24.46
C ASN A 165 -11.93 0.35 24.87
N ASN A 166 -11.76 1.58 25.36
CA ASN A 166 -12.84 2.45 25.84
C ASN A 166 -13.10 3.65 24.92
N LEU A 167 -12.35 3.74 23.82
CA LEU A 167 -12.42 4.82 22.84
C LEU A 167 -12.69 4.23 21.47
N SER A 168 -13.38 4.98 20.61
CA SER A 168 -13.36 4.72 19.18
C SER A 168 -11.91 4.85 18.65
N LEU A 169 -11.58 4.17 17.56
CA LEU A 169 -10.29 4.29 16.87
C LEU A 169 -10.02 5.74 16.47
N ALA A 170 -11.05 6.45 15.99
CA ALA A 170 -10.92 7.86 15.64
C ALA A 170 -10.60 8.73 16.87
N GLU A 171 -11.27 8.52 18.00
CA GLU A 171 -10.97 9.23 19.26
C GLU A 171 -9.57 8.89 19.77
N LEU A 172 -9.22 7.60 19.82
CA LEU A 172 -7.90 7.11 20.22
C LEU A 172 -6.79 7.81 19.43
N ILE A 173 -6.91 7.85 18.09
CA ILE A 173 -5.92 8.50 17.24
C ILE A 173 -5.85 10.01 17.49
N ASN A 174 -7.00 10.68 17.59
CA ASN A 174 -7.02 12.12 17.87
C ASN A 174 -6.35 12.44 19.22
N GLU A 175 -6.68 11.69 20.27
CA GLU A 175 -6.06 11.85 21.58
C GLU A 175 -4.55 11.58 21.52
N MET A 176 -4.11 10.56 20.79
CA MET A 176 -2.69 10.27 20.58
C MET A 176 -1.98 11.43 19.88
N LEU A 177 -2.56 12.00 18.83
CA LEU A 177 -1.99 13.13 18.09
C LEU A 177 -1.84 14.38 18.97
N VAL A 178 -2.80 14.63 19.86
CA VAL A 178 -2.76 15.75 20.81
C VAL A 178 -1.74 15.48 21.92
N LYS A 179 -1.82 14.35 22.62
CA LYS A 179 -0.92 14.03 23.75
C LYS A 179 0.54 13.87 23.35
N SER A 180 0.81 13.32 22.16
CA SER A 180 2.18 13.23 21.62
C SER A 180 2.74 14.59 21.20
N GLY A 181 1.85 15.55 20.90
CA GLY A 181 2.19 16.84 20.33
C GLY A 181 2.46 16.82 18.82
N LEU A 182 2.19 15.70 18.14
CA LEU A 182 2.33 15.58 16.69
C LEU A 182 1.43 16.59 15.95
N ILE A 183 0.25 16.90 16.48
CA ILE A 183 -0.64 17.91 15.90
C ILE A 183 0.00 19.30 15.88
N TYR A 184 0.68 19.70 16.97
CA TYR A 184 1.38 20.98 17.04
C TYR A 184 2.61 21.00 16.13
N TRP A 185 3.33 19.88 16.06
CA TRP A 185 4.44 19.74 15.11
C TRP A 185 3.97 19.89 13.66
N ALA A 186 2.84 19.28 13.28
CA ALA A 186 2.28 19.38 11.94
C ALA A 186 1.81 20.80 11.60
N VAL A 187 1.18 21.49 12.56
CA VAL A 187 0.75 22.89 12.41
C VAL A 187 1.94 23.86 12.38
N SER A 188 3.07 23.54 13.02
CA SER A 188 4.27 24.38 12.97
C SER A 188 4.95 24.42 11.58
N LYS A 189 4.54 23.55 10.64
CA LYS A 189 5.07 23.53 9.27
C LYS A 189 4.48 24.64 8.42
N THR A 190 5.17 24.99 7.34
CA THR A 190 4.72 25.98 6.35
C THR A 190 3.29 25.64 5.90
N GLY A 191 2.39 26.62 5.99
CA GLY A 191 0.96 26.46 5.71
C GLY A 191 0.08 26.24 6.95
N GLY A 192 0.64 26.08 8.15
CA GLY A 192 -0.14 26.07 9.38
C GLY A 192 -1.14 24.90 9.44
N ARG A 193 -2.42 25.20 9.70
CA ARG A 193 -3.52 24.23 9.65
C ARG A 193 -3.77 23.65 8.25
N ASN A 194 -3.34 24.36 7.21
CA ASN A 194 -3.44 23.93 5.82
C ASN A 194 -2.16 23.24 5.34
N SER A 195 -1.24 22.89 6.26
CA SER A 195 -0.03 22.17 5.90
C SER A 195 -0.37 20.78 5.35
N ARG A 196 0.50 20.28 4.47
CA ARG A 196 0.38 18.92 3.93
C ARG A 196 0.34 17.87 5.05
N GLN A 197 1.13 18.06 6.10
CA GLN A 197 1.17 17.17 7.26
C GLN A 197 -0.17 17.13 7.99
N MET A 198 -0.79 18.29 8.22
CA MET A 198 -2.10 18.34 8.86
C MET A 198 -3.19 17.67 8.00
N SER A 199 -3.14 17.88 6.67
CA SER A 199 -4.03 17.19 5.74
C SER A 199 -3.85 15.67 5.79
N ASN A 200 -2.61 15.18 5.86
CA ASN A 200 -2.32 13.75 5.96
C ASN A 200 -2.84 13.14 7.27
N LEU A 201 -2.62 13.82 8.41
CA LEU A 201 -3.14 13.38 9.70
C LEU A 201 -4.67 13.36 9.73
N ASN A 202 -5.33 14.38 9.18
CA ASN A 202 -6.79 14.41 9.05
C ASN A 202 -7.31 13.24 8.21
N LYS A 203 -6.66 12.94 7.08
CA LYS A 203 -7.00 11.78 6.25
C LYS A 203 -6.84 10.47 7.02
N PHE A 204 -5.80 10.34 7.84
CA PHE A 204 -5.59 9.15 8.68
C PHE A 204 -6.72 8.97 9.71
N VAL A 205 -7.18 10.05 10.34
CA VAL A 205 -8.35 10.01 11.24
C VAL A 205 -9.63 9.62 10.48
N GLN A 206 -9.82 10.13 9.26
CA GLN A 206 -10.98 9.75 8.45
C GLN A 206 -10.92 8.28 8.01
N LEU A 207 -9.74 7.74 7.75
CA LEU A 207 -9.55 6.31 7.47
C LEU A 207 -10.03 5.44 8.64
N ALA A 208 -9.69 5.83 9.88
CA ALA A 208 -10.16 5.14 11.07
C ALA A 208 -11.70 5.19 11.19
N ARG A 209 -12.31 6.36 11.02
CA ARG A 209 -13.78 6.51 11.06
C ARG A 209 -14.49 5.64 10.03
N LYS A 210 -13.96 5.56 8.80
CA LYS A 210 -14.52 4.71 7.74
C LYS A 210 -14.41 3.24 8.10
N PHE A 211 -13.28 2.81 8.67
CA PHE A 211 -13.09 1.44 9.13
C PHE A 211 -14.13 1.07 10.20
N GLU A 212 -14.37 1.96 11.17
CA GLU A 212 -15.39 1.76 12.21
C GLU A 212 -16.80 1.69 11.63
N SER A 213 -17.16 2.57 10.70
CA SER A 213 -18.52 2.57 10.11
C SER A 213 -18.87 1.30 9.33
N ARG A 214 -17.87 0.55 8.87
CA ARG A 214 -18.05 -0.65 8.04
C ARG A 214 -17.99 -1.96 8.84
N ASN A 215 -17.55 -1.92 10.09
CA ASN A 215 -17.28 -3.10 10.89
C ASN A 215 -17.99 -2.98 12.24
N ILE A 216 -18.63 -4.06 12.68
CA ILE A 216 -19.31 -4.12 13.97
C ILE A 216 -18.30 -4.66 15.00
N PHE A 217 -18.12 -3.96 16.13
CA PHE A 217 -17.14 -4.27 17.18
C PHE A 217 -15.67 -4.30 16.68
N THR A 218 -15.08 -3.14 16.48
CA THR A 218 -13.68 -3.01 16.04
C THR A 218 -12.71 -2.89 17.22
N ALA A 219 -11.77 -3.82 17.36
CA ALA A 219 -10.63 -3.65 18.25
C ALA A 219 -9.47 -2.94 17.53
N LEU A 220 -8.53 -2.38 18.32
CA LEU A 220 -7.29 -1.80 17.79
C LEU A 220 -6.47 -2.82 16.98
N SER A 221 -6.51 -4.09 17.36
CA SER A 221 -5.80 -5.18 16.67
C SER A 221 -6.33 -5.37 15.25
N ASP A 222 -7.64 -5.35 15.06
CA ASP A 222 -8.27 -5.53 13.74
C ASP A 222 -7.88 -4.39 12.80
N PHE A 223 -7.89 -3.16 13.33
CA PHE A 223 -7.46 -2.00 12.59
C PHE A 223 -5.95 -2.02 12.31
N SER A 224 -5.14 -2.53 13.24
CA SER A 224 -3.70 -2.65 13.05
C SER A 224 -3.38 -3.64 11.92
N ASP A 225 -4.06 -4.78 11.87
CA ASP A 225 -3.92 -5.76 10.79
C ASP A 225 -4.36 -5.20 9.45
N TYR A 226 -5.50 -4.49 9.42
CA TYR A 226 -5.97 -3.77 8.24
C TYR A 226 -4.95 -2.74 7.74
N LEU A 227 -4.38 -1.93 8.63
CA LEU A 227 -3.37 -0.93 8.29
C LEU A 227 -2.08 -1.55 7.76
N ARG A 228 -1.64 -2.69 8.31
CA ARG A 228 -0.47 -3.41 7.78
C ARG A 228 -0.72 -3.89 6.36
N GLN A 229 -1.90 -4.43 6.07
CA GLN A 229 -2.27 -4.82 4.71
C GLN A 229 -2.32 -3.61 3.76
N LEU A 230 -2.91 -2.49 4.19
CA LEU A 230 -2.94 -1.29 3.37
C LEU A 230 -1.57 -0.66 3.14
N ASP A 231 -0.68 -0.68 4.14
CA ASP A 231 0.70 -0.21 4.00
C ASP A 231 1.49 -1.10 3.03
N GLU A 232 1.33 -2.42 3.10
CA GLU A 232 1.92 -3.34 2.11
C GLU A 232 1.40 -3.07 0.70
N MET A 233 0.14 -2.67 0.56
CA MET A 233 -0.48 -2.39 -0.72
C MET A 233 -0.35 -0.91 -1.14
N ASP A 234 0.15 -0.02 -0.28
CA ASP A 234 0.13 1.45 -0.42
C ASP A 234 -1.21 2.03 -0.88
N VAL A 235 -2.32 1.41 -0.45
CA VAL A 235 -3.65 1.84 -0.88
C VAL A 235 -4.15 2.93 0.06
N VAL A 236 -4.22 4.17 -0.42
CA VAL A 236 -5.12 5.15 0.18
C VAL A 236 -6.49 4.96 -0.45
N GLU A 237 -7.51 4.76 0.38
CA GLU A 237 -8.88 4.84 -0.11
C GLU A 237 -9.08 6.22 -0.75
N PRO A 238 -9.37 6.29 -2.06
CA PRO A 238 -9.67 7.57 -2.67
C PRO A 238 -10.92 8.13 -2.01
N GLU A 239 -10.84 9.36 -1.47
CA GLU A 239 -12.01 10.23 -1.53
C GLU A 239 -12.36 10.34 -3.01
N ALA A 240 -13.62 10.06 -3.36
CA ALA A 240 -14.10 10.02 -4.74
C ALA A 240 -13.61 11.26 -5.49
N ARG A 241 -12.50 11.13 -6.24
CA ARG A 241 -12.03 12.20 -7.10
C ARG A 241 -12.72 12.06 -8.43
N PRO A 242 -13.25 13.15 -9.00
CA PRO A 242 -13.70 13.13 -10.37
C PRO A 242 -12.52 12.72 -11.25
N ARG A 243 -12.78 11.81 -12.19
CA ARG A 243 -11.84 11.40 -13.24
C ARG A 243 -11.27 12.67 -13.87
N ALA A 244 -10.02 13.01 -13.58
CA ALA A 244 -9.37 14.16 -14.20
C ALA A 244 -9.26 13.88 -15.71
N GLU A 245 -9.55 14.87 -16.53
CA GLU A 245 -9.41 14.73 -17.98
C GLU A 245 -7.92 14.74 -18.36
N GLY A 246 -7.56 13.95 -19.39
CA GLY A 246 -6.19 13.93 -19.93
C GLY A 246 -5.15 13.16 -19.11
N VAL A 247 -5.57 12.31 -18.15
CA VAL A 247 -4.64 11.49 -17.35
C VAL A 247 -4.98 10.00 -17.41
N VAL A 248 -3.95 9.16 -17.50
CA VAL A 248 -4.08 7.69 -17.40
C VAL A 248 -4.19 7.32 -15.92
N ASN A 249 -5.10 6.41 -15.59
CA ASN A 249 -5.33 6.01 -14.20
C ASN A 249 -4.33 4.93 -13.78
N LEU A 250 -3.59 5.20 -12.70
CA LEU A 250 -2.79 4.22 -11.98
C LEU A 250 -3.53 3.88 -10.68
N MET A 251 -3.93 2.62 -10.50
CA MET A 251 -4.70 2.24 -9.31
C MET A 251 -4.42 0.79 -8.89
N SER A 252 -4.74 0.47 -7.65
CA SER A 252 -4.75 -0.92 -7.20
C SER A 252 -5.95 -1.69 -7.78
N ILE A 253 -5.82 -2.99 -7.94
CA ILE A 253 -6.93 -3.90 -8.33
C ILE A 253 -8.13 -3.76 -7.38
N HIS A 254 -7.87 -3.46 -6.10
CA HIS A 254 -8.94 -3.24 -5.11
C HIS A 254 -9.75 -1.98 -5.41
N GLN A 255 -9.10 -0.91 -5.85
CA GLN A 255 -9.75 0.34 -6.25
C GLN A 255 -10.51 0.22 -7.58
N ALA A 256 -10.16 -0.76 -8.42
CA ALA A 256 -10.84 -1.02 -9.70
C ALA A 256 -12.17 -1.78 -9.56
N LYS A 257 -12.52 -2.28 -8.37
CA LYS A 257 -13.78 -3.03 -8.16
C LYS A 257 -15.00 -2.18 -8.55
N GLY A 258 -15.83 -2.72 -9.44
CA GLY A 258 -17.03 -2.04 -9.95
C GLY A 258 -16.75 -0.96 -10.99
N LEU A 259 -15.52 -0.88 -11.50
CA LEU A 259 -15.14 -0.03 -12.62
C LEU A 259 -14.85 -0.89 -13.86
N GLU A 260 -15.12 -0.33 -15.03
CA GLU A 260 -14.83 -0.95 -16.32
C GLU A 260 -14.01 0.02 -17.17
N PHE A 261 -13.02 -0.53 -17.88
CA PHE A 261 -12.12 0.22 -18.75
C PHE A 261 -11.95 -0.55 -20.07
N PRO A 262 -11.99 0.13 -21.23
CA PRO A 262 -11.71 -0.50 -22.52
C PRO A 262 -10.32 -1.13 -22.62
N VAL A 263 -9.31 -0.54 -21.99
CA VAL A 263 -7.93 -1.03 -21.99
C VAL A 263 -7.43 -1.18 -20.56
N VAL A 264 -7.08 -2.41 -20.18
CA VAL A 264 -6.62 -2.76 -18.83
C VAL A 264 -5.23 -3.38 -18.93
N PHE A 265 -4.25 -2.75 -18.30
CA PHE A 265 -2.95 -3.35 -18.04
C PHE A 265 -2.93 -3.91 -16.63
N VAL A 266 -2.55 -5.18 -16.46
CA VAL A 266 -2.29 -5.77 -15.14
C VAL A 266 -0.79 -5.98 -15.01
N SER A 267 -0.19 -5.26 -14.07
CA SER A 267 1.26 -5.24 -13.87
C SER A 267 1.73 -6.27 -12.83
N ASN A 268 3.00 -6.68 -12.94
CA ASN A 268 3.72 -7.51 -11.99
C ASN A 268 2.99 -8.81 -11.64
N VAL A 269 2.48 -9.50 -12.68
CA VAL A 269 1.79 -10.79 -12.59
C VAL A 269 2.82 -11.91 -12.38
N ALA A 270 3.25 -12.11 -11.12
CA ALA A 270 4.21 -13.15 -10.72
C ALA A 270 3.75 -13.87 -9.44
N VAL A 271 4.12 -15.15 -9.26
CA VAL A 271 3.56 -16.04 -8.21
C VAL A 271 3.67 -15.53 -6.77
N GLN A 272 4.64 -14.67 -6.44
CA GLN A 272 4.75 -14.05 -5.11
C GLN A 272 4.08 -12.67 -5.01
N ASN A 273 3.87 -12.03 -6.17
CA ASN A 273 3.30 -10.69 -6.26
C ASN A 273 1.83 -10.72 -6.65
N PHE A 274 1.27 -11.84 -7.11
CA PHE A 274 -0.12 -12.00 -7.51
C PHE A 274 -0.43 -13.52 -7.59
N PRO A 275 -1.45 -14.08 -6.88
CA PRO A 275 -2.29 -13.52 -5.81
C PRO A 275 -1.54 -13.68 -4.48
N GLY A 276 -2.14 -13.40 -3.32
CA GLY A 276 -1.36 -13.30 -2.06
C GLY A 276 -0.81 -14.59 -1.55
N ARG A 277 0.07 -14.48 -0.54
CA ARG A 277 0.57 -15.59 0.28
C ARG A 277 -0.52 -16.46 0.97
N LYS A 278 -1.82 -16.23 0.73
CA LYS A 278 -2.91 -17.10 1.18
C LYS A 278 -3.64 -17.64 -0.06
N GLY A 279 -3.52 -18.94 -0.28
CA GLY A 279 -4.15 -19.65 -1.39
C GLY A 279 -3.25 -19.69 -2.61
N MET A 280 -2.82 -20.89 -3.01
CA MET A 280 -2.08 -21.14 -4.24
C MET A 280 -3.00 -20.98 -5.46
N ASP A 281 -3.62 -19.82 -5.67
CA ASP A 281 -4.39 -19.62 -6.90
C ASP A 281 -3.38 -19.52 -8.04
N LYS A 282 -3.34 -20.57 -8.87
CA LYS A 282 -2.48 -20.62 -10.05
C LYS A 282 -3.14 -19.82 -11.15
N PHE A 283 -2.43 -18.85 -11.71
CA PHE A 283 -2.85 -18.24 -12.97
C PHE A 283 -2.49 -19.15 -14.12
N HIS A 284 -3.41 -19.23 -15.06
CA HIS A 284 -3.17 -19.95 -16.30
C HIS A 284 -3.43 -19.05 -17.49
N PHE A 285 -2.49 -19.01 -18.42
CA PHE A 285 -2.68 -18.38 -19.72
C PHE A 285 -2.85 -19.46 -20.79
N THR A 286 -3.81 -19.28 -21.69
CA THR A 286 -4.01 -20.13 -22.87
C THR A 286 -4.34 -19.26 -24.07
N LYS A 287 -3.96 -19.68 -25.28
CA LYS A 287 -4.30 -18.92 -26.50
C LYS A 287 -5.81 -18.89 -26.74
N GLU A 288 -6.51 -19.97 -26.39
CA GLU A 288 -7.93 -20.15 -26.67
C GLU A 288 -8.83 -19.39 -25.70
N ARG A 289 -8.35 -19.11 -24.48
CA ARG A 289 -9.17 -18.55 -23.39
C ARG A 289 -8.55 -17.36 -22.65
N GLY A 290 -7.32 -16.98 -22.97
CA GLY A 290 -6.57 -15.91 -22.30
C GLY A 290 -6.22 -16.24 -20.84
N LEU A 291 -6.33 -15.25 -19.95
CA LEU A 291 -6.01 -15.36 -18.51
C LEU A 291 -7.16 -16.03 -17.73
N ILE A 292 -6.84 -17.07 -16.97
CA ILE A 292 -7.77 -17.82 -16.11
C ILE A 292 -7.32 -17.66 -14.67
N ILE A 293 -8.24 -17.21 -13.80
CA ILE A 293 -8.05 -17.01 -12.37
C ILE A 293 -8.93 -18.00 -11.62
N ASN A 294 -8.31 -18.87 -10.84
CA ASN A 294 -8.93 -19.89 -9.99
C ASN A 294 -9.67 -21.03 -10.72
N ASP A 295 -9.33 -22.27 -10.37
CA ASP A 295 -10.07 -23.50 -10.69
C ASP A 295 -9.98 -24.39 -9.45
N ASP A 296 -10.78 -24.08 -8.43
CA ASP A 296 -10.87 -24.87 -7.19
C ASP A 296 -11.48 -26.27 -7.43
N ASP A 297 -12.02 -26.52 -8.61
CA ASP A 297 -12.68 -27.78 -8.96
C ASP A 297 -11.75 -28.69 -9.80
N LYS A 298 -11.01 -29.56 -9.08
CA LYS A 298 -10.13 -30.58 -9.67
C LYS A 298 -10.84 -31.56 -10.62
N ASN A 299 -12.17 -31.58 -10.64
CA ASN A 299 -12.99 -32.43 -11.52
C ASN A 299 -13.70 -31.66 -12.63
N SER A 300 -13.52 -30.34 -12.72
CA SER A 300 -14.14 -29.53 -13.76
C SER A 300 -13.59 -29.93 -15.14
N ALA A 301 -14.36 -29.70 -16.21
CA ALA A 301 -13.87 -29.88 -17.57
C ALA A 301 -12.61 -29.03 -17.87
N TYR A 302 -12.34 -27.99 -17.06
CA TYR A 302 -11.19 -27.10 -17.16
C TYR A 302 -9.89 -27.77 -16.70
N SER A 303 -9.94 -28.61 -15.65
CA SER A 303 -8.82 -29.41 -15.12
C SER A 303 -8.12 -30.29 -16.19
N ARG A 304 -8.89 -30.86 -17.14
CA ARG A 304 -8.39 -31.75 -18.21
C ARG A 304 -7.75 -31.02 -19.39
N LEU A 305 -8.07 -29.74 -19.56
CA LEU A 305 -7.58 -28.85 -20.64
C LEU A 305 -6.22 -28.23 -20.32
N LEU A 306 -5.63 -28.54 -19.17
CA LEU A 306 -4.41 -27.92 -18.64
C LEU A 306 -3.08 -28.56 -19.11
N LYS A 307 -3.10 -29.48 -20.07
CA LYS A 307 -1.91 -30.26 -20.46
C LYS A 307 -0.85 -29.47 -21.26
N ASP A 308 -1.21 -28.38 -21.93
CA ASP A 308 -0.32 -27.66 -22.87
C ASP A 308 0.05 -26.22 -22.41
N LYS A 309 0.09 -25.93 -21.10
CA LYS A 309 0.20 -24.55 -20.60
C LYS A 309 1.61 -24.02 -20.37
N LEU A 310 1.78 -22.71 -20.57
CA LEU A 310 2.86 -21.92 -19.97
C LEU A 310 2.57 -21.78 -18.47
N TYR A 311 3.48 -22.25 -17.62
CA TYR A 311 3.41 -21.99 -16.19
C TYR A 311 4.03 -20.61 -15.92
N LEU A 312 3.20 -19.67 -15.47
CA LEU A 312 3.71 -18.47 -14.80
C LEU A 312 4.14 -18.93 -13.40
N GLN A 313 5.44 -19.26 -13.26
CA GLN A 313 6.09 -19.55 -11.97
C GLN A 313 6.51 -18.27 -11.24
#